data_AF-A0A2E5NH14-F1
#
_entry.id   AF-A0A2E5NH14-F1
#
_cell.length_a   1.000
_cell.length_b   1.000
_cell.length_c   1.000
_cell.angle_alpha   90.00
_cell.angle_beta   90.00
_cell.angle_gamma   90.00
#
_symmetry.space_group_name_H-M   'P 1'
#
loop_
_entity.id
_entity.type
_entity.pdbx_description
1 polymer ?
#
loop_
_entity_poly.entity_id
_entity_poly.type
_entity_poly.pdbx_seq_one_letter_code
_entity_poly.pdbx_strand_id
1 'polypeptide(L)'
;MGWFWIVLGVLAVMGSITWILPSSFERRQGERRMEALKLGMKVKILILDDWVKERLNIYRLSQYLIWTDQKPRAASLWRVPGRGDPWASPPDSENWDSPSDDFLVILNNLPVDIIGIGSENGYVWVALDDARANIEPRAIKRLLDEIMAFLIQR
;
A
#
# COMPACT_ATOMS: atom_id res chain seq x y z
N MET A 1 -31.48 -41.99 17.11
CA MET A 1 -32.00 -40.74 16.51
C MET A 1 -31.48 -39.47 17.21
N GLY A 2 -31.45 -39.37 18.55
CA GLY A 2 -30.97 -38.15 19.25
C GLY A 2 -29.50 -37.77 18.99
N TRP A 3 -28.62 -38.75 18.75
CA TRP A 3 -27.20 -38.51 18.42
C TRP A 3 -26.98 -37.64 17.18
N PHE A 4 -27.84 -37.79 16.15
CA PHE A 4 -27.75 -37.01 14.92
C PHE A 4 -27.92 -35.52 15.18
N TRP A 5 -28.86 -35.15 16.05
CA TRP A 5 -29.13 -33.75 16.40
C TRP A 5 -28.01 -33.12 17.22
N ILE A 6 -27.33 -33.90 18.06
CA ILE A 6 -26.16 -33.44 18.81
C ILE A 6 -25.01 -33.13 17.83
N VAL A 7 -24.72 -34.03 16.90
CA VAL A 7 -23.69 -33.81 15.87
C VAL A 7 -24.02 -32.61 14.99
N LEU A 8 -25.29 -32.46 14.58
CA LEU A 8 -25.75 -31.32 13.79
C LEU A 8 -25.60 -29.99 14.55
N GLY A 9 -25.94 -29.98 15.85
CA GLY A 9 -25.78 -28.80 16.72
C GLY A 9 -24.32 -28.40 16.89
N VAL A 10 -23.42 -29.36 17.10
CA VAL A 10 -21.98 -29.09 17.19
C VAL A 10 -21.41 -28.56 15.87
N LEU A 11 -21.83 -29.11 14.73
CA LEU A 11 -21.43 -28.62 13.40
C LEU A 11 -21.94 -27.20 13.14
N ALA A 12 -23.17 -26.87 13.55
CA ALA A 12 -23.72 -25.53 13.40
C ALA A 12 -22.96 -24.50 14.25
N VAL A 13 -22.56 -24.88 15.47
CA VAL A 13 -21.78 -24.01 16.37
C VAL A 13 -20.32 -23.87 15.90
N MET A 14 -19.67 -24.95 15.47
CA MET A 14 -18.33 -24.85 14.91
C MET A 14 -18.31 -24.05 13.60
N GLY A 15 -19.30 -24.28 12.73
CA GLY A 15 -19.49 -23.51 11.51
C GLY A 15 -19.62 -22.01 11.82
N SER A 16 -20.48 -21.62 12.77
CA SER A 16 -20.66 -20.21 13.11
C SER A 16 -19.39 -19.55 13.70
N ILE A 17 -18.64 -20.26 14.54
CA ILE A 17 -17.40 -19.73 15.14
C ILE A 17 -16.31 -19.51 14.07
N THR A 18 -16.18 -20.43 13.11
CA THR A 18 -15.19 -20.32 12.02
C THR A 18 -15.44 -19.17 11.06
N TRP A 19 -16.68 -18.67 10.96
CA TRP A 19 -17.02 -17.54 10.09
C TRP A 19 -16.77 -16.17 10.73
N ILE A 20 -16.72 -16.10 12.06
CA ILE A 20 -16.66 -14.82 12.80
C ILE A 20 -15.22 -14.43 13.15
N LEU A 21 -14.32 -15.41 13.31
CA LEU A 21 -12.94 -15.13 13.71
C LEU A 21 -12.12 -14.73 12.48
N PRO A 22 -11.56 -13.49 12.46
CA PRO A 22 -10.64 -13.12 11.40
C PRO A 22 -9.42 -14.03 11.46
N SER A 23 -8.93 -14.40 10.28
CA SER A 23 -7.71 -15.18 10.15
C SER A 23 -6.53 -14.44 10.81
N SER A 24 -5.49 -15.18 11.21
CA SER A 24 -4.25 -14.58 11.77
C SER A 24 -3.66 -13.51 10.85
N PHE A 25 -3.82 -13.70 9.55
CA PHE A 25 -3.37 -12.80 8.51
C PHE A 25 -4.19 -11.50 8.47
N GLU A 26 -5.52 -11.58 8.51
CA GLU A 26 -6.39 -10.40 8.58
C GLU A 26 -6.19 -9.61 9.86
N ARG A 27 -5.94 -10.28 10.99
CA ARG A 27 -5.58 -9.63 12.25
C ARG A 27 -4.31 -8.80 12.11
N ARG A 28 -3.25 -9.37 11.53
CA ARG A 28 -1.98 -8.66 11.30
C ARG A 28 -2.17 -7.45 10.37
N GLN A 29 -2.96 -7.59 9.31
CA GLN A 29 -3.28 -6.45 8.44
C GLN A 29 -4.09 -5.37 9.18
N GLY A 30 -5.05 -5.78 10.00
CA GLY A 30 -5.86 -4.88 10.83
C GLY A 30 -5.00 -4.10 11.83
N GLU A 31 -4.08 -4.78 12.53
CA GLU A 31 -3.14 -4.16 13.48
C GLU A 31 -2.24 -3.13 12.79
N ARG A 32 -1.65 -3.46 11.65
CA ARG A 32 -0.80 -2.52 10.88
C ARG A 32 -1.56 -1.29 10.43
N ARG A 33 -2.79 -1.47 9.94
CA ARG A 33 -3.66 -0.36 9.53
C ARG A 33 -4.06 0.52 10.71
N MET A 34 -4.33 -0.10 11.86
CA MET A 34 -4.63 0.62 13.10
C MET A 34 -3.42 1.42 13.59
N GLU A 35 -2.23 0.84 13.57
CA GLU A 35 -0.98 1.55 13.89
C GLU A 35 -0.73 2.70 12.92
N ALA A 36 -0.98 2.50 11.64
CA ALA A 36 -0.83 3.55 10.66
C ALA A 36 -1.79 4.73 10.89
N LEU A 37 -3.05 4.44 11.24
CA LEU A 37 -4.03 5.45 11.66
C LEU A 37 -3.58 6.21 12.90
N LYS A 38 -3.02 5.52 13.91
CA LYS A 38 -2.45 6.17 15.11
C LYS A 38 -1.30 7.12 14.77
N LEU A 39 -0.55 6.84 13.71
CA LEU A 39 0.54 7.69 13.20
C LEU A 39 0.06 8.82 12.27
N GLY A 40 -1.27 8.99 12.12
CA GLY A 40 -1.86 10.02 11.28
C GLY A 40 -1.87 9.68 9.78
N MET A 41 -1.57 8.44 9.41
CA MET A 41 -1.68 7.98 8.03
C MET A 41 -3.07 7.39 7.79
N LYS A 42 -3.64 7.66 6.62
CA LYS A 42 -4.84 6.96 6.17
C LYS A 42 -4.42 5.79 5.28
N VAL A 43 -5.15 4.68 5.37
CA VAL A 43 -4.91 3.51 4.53
C VAL A 43 -6.12 3.29 3.63
N LYS A 44 -5.88 3.08 2.33
CA LYS A 44 -6.90 2.75 1.34
C LYS A 44 -6.48 1.51 0.56
N ILE A 45 -7.45 0.77 0.06
CA ILE A 45 -7.19 -0.28 -0.92
C ILE A 45 -7.25 0.38 -2.30
N LEU A 46 -6.13 0.34 -3.00
CA LEU A 46 -6.00 0.86 -4.36
C LEU A 46 -6.28 -0.27 -5.35
N ILE A 47 -7.24 -0.05 -6.23
CA ILE A 47 -7.43 -0.86 -7.43
C ILE A 47 -6.47 -0.30 -8.47
N LEU A 48 -5.59 -1.15 -8.96
CA LEU A 48 -4.56 -0.72 -9.92
C LEU A 48 -5.18 -0.46 -11.31
N ASP A 49 -4.53 0.41 -12.07
CA ASP A 49 -4.85 0.61 -13.48
C ASP A 49 -4.33 -0.57 -14.31
N ASP A 50 -4.93 -0.79 -15.47
CA ASP A 50 -4.64 -1.98 -16.30
C ASP A 50 -3.17 -2.05 -16.72
N TRP A 51 -2.53 -0.90 -16.97
CA TRP A 51 -1.10 -0.84 -17.32
C TRP A 51 -0.18 -1.34 -16.19
N VAL A 52 -0.56 -1.13 -14.92
CA VAL A 52 0.19 -1.63 -13.75
C VAL A 52 -0.13 -3.10 -13.52
N LYS A 53 -1.40 -3.50 -13.67
CA LYS A 53 -1.83 -4.90 -13.52
C LYS A 53 -1.07 -5.82 -14.45
N GLU A 54 -0.96 -5.44 -15.73
CA GLU A 54 -0.26 -6.24 -16.75
C GLU A 54 1.22 -6.45 -16.41
N ARG A 55 1.86 -5.45 -15.78
CA ARG A 55 3.29 -5.45 -15.47
C ARG A 55 3.63 -6.09 -14.14
N LEU A 56 2.76 -5.94 -13.14
CA LEU A 56 3.00 -6.44 -11.78
C LEU A 56 2.26 -7.74 -11.47
N ASN A 57 1.27 -8.12 -12.29
CA ASN A 57 0.36 -9.24 -12.04
C ASN A 57 -0.31 -9.15 -10.64
N ILE A 58 -0.61 -7.92 -10.20
CA ILE A 58 -1.26 -7.60 -8.93
C ILE A 58 -2.51 -6.78 -9.22
N TYR A 59 -3.63 -7.12 -8.58
CA TYR A 59 -4.91 -6.45 -8.79
C TYR A 59 -5.23 -5.36 -7.76
N ARG A 60 -4.70 -5.52 -6.54
CA ARG A 60 -5.01 -4.66 -5.39
C ARG A 60 -3.75 -4.45 -4.57
N LEU A 61 -3.51 -3.20 -4.19
CA LEU A 61 -2.44 -2.84 -3.26
C LEU A 61 -3.01 -2.01 -2.11
N SER A 62 -2.29 -1.99 -0.99
CA SER A 62 -2.60 -1.11 0.12
C SER A 62 -1.83 0.20 -0.06
N GLN A 63 -2.55 1.30 -0.06
CA GLN A 63 -2.04 2.65 -0.22
C GLN A 63 -2.05 3.34 1.15
N TYR A 64 -0.87 3.72 1.62
CA TYR A 64 -0.67 4.52 2.82
C TYR A 64 -0.46 5.96 2.41
N LEU A 65 -1.24 6.87 2.99
CA LEU A 65 -1.28 8.26 2.54
C LEU A 65 -1.34 9.26 3.69
N ILE A 66 -0.69 10.39 3.47
CA ILE A 66 -0.65 11.55 4.38
C ILE A 66 -1.15 12.75 3.61
N TRP A 67 -1.95 13.58 4.28
CA TRP A 67 -2.46 14.82 3.73
C TRP A 67 -1.50 15.99 3.97
N THR A 68 -1.38 16.86 2.99
CA THR A 68 -0.64 18.12 3.05
C THR A 68 -1.43 19.23 2.35
N ASP A 69 -1.36 20.42 2.92
CA ASP A 69 -1.95 21.64 2.37
C ASP A 69 -1.13 22.25 1.22
N GLN A 70 0.12 21.80 1.04
CA GLN A 70 1.10 22.43 0.15
C GLN A 70 0.98 22.03 -1.32
N LYS A 71 -0.12 21.35 -1.71
CA LYS A 71 -0.43 20.90 -3.09
C LYS A 71 0.80 20.37 -3.85
N PRO A 72 1.43 19.27 -3.38
CA PRO A 72 2.54 18.64 -4.08
C PRO A 72 2.15 18.29 -5.52
N ARG A 73 3.13 18.36 -6.44
CA ARG A 73 2.92 18.07 -7.86
C ARG A 73 2.27 16.70 -8.03
N ALA A 74 1.23 16.64 -8.86
CA ALA A 74 0.55 15.38 -9.15
C ALA A 74 1.48 14.46 -9.96
N ALA A 75 1.78 13.29 -9.41
CA ALA A 75 2.65 12.31 -10.03
C ALA A 75 2.47 10.93 -9.40
N SER A 76 2.76 9.89 -10.17
CA SER A 76 2.85 8.53 -9.64
C SER A 76 3.98 7.78 -10.32
N LEU A 77 4.75 7.04 -9.54
CA LEU A 77 5.76 6.10 -10.02
C LEU A 77 5.48 4.72 -9.48
N TRP A 78 5.79 3.75 -10.33
CA TRP A 78 5.60 2.35 -10.05
C TRP A 78 6.88 1.60 -10.33
N ARG A 79 7.22 0.67 -9.43
CA ARG A 79 8.40 -0.16 -9.54
C ARG A 79 8.09 -1.35 -10.45
N VAL A 80 8.51 -1.29 -11.69
CA VAL A 80 8.37 -2.34 -12.72
C VAL A 80 9.60 -3.26 -12.68
N PRO A 81 9.42 -4.57 -12.41
CA PRO A 81 10.53 -5.51 -12.39
C PRO A 81 11.09 -5.74 -13.79
N GLY A 82 12.40 -6.00 -13.89
CA GLY A 82 13.06 -6.40 -15.15
C GLY A 82 13.54 -5.25 -16.05
N ARG A 83 13.47 -3.99 -15.59
CA ARG A 83 14.02 -2.81 -16.28
C ARG A 83 15.33 -2.35 -15.62
N GLY A 84 16.22 -1.72 -16.40
CA GLY A 84 17.45 -1.11 -15.87
C GLY A 84 17.18 0.04 -14.90
N ASP A 85 16.20 0.90 -15.22
CA ASP A 85 15.57 1.81 -14.27
C ASP A 85 14.23 1.22 -13.82
N PRO A 86 14.10 0.77 -12.57
CA PRO A 86 12.93 0.04 -12.13
C PRO A 86 11.71 0.95 -11.98
N TRP A 87 11.83 2.27 -12.00
CA TRP A 87 10.69 3.17 -11.80
C TRP A 87 10.08 3.63 -13.12
N ALA A 88 8.75 3.64 -13.19
CA ALA A 88 7.99 4.06 -14.36
C ALA A 88 6.76 4.88 -13.99
N SER A 89 6.55 5.97 -14.71
CA SER A 89 5.32 6.77 -14.75
C SER A 89 4.23 6.04 -15.55
N PRO A 90 2.93 6.22 -15.20
CA PRO A 90 1.84 5.89 -16.11
C PRO A 90 2.04 6.54 -17.48
N PRO A 91 1.64 5.89 -18.58
CA PRO A 91 1.81 6.41 -19.94
C PRO A 91 1.09 7.76 -20.18
N ASP A 92 0.01 8.02 -19.44
CA ASP A 92 -0.76 9.27 -19.55
C ASP A 92 -0.27 10.36 -18.58
N SER A 93 0.77 10.10 -17.78
CA SER A 93 1.25 11.05 -16.78
C SER A 93 2.40 11.90 -17.32
N GLU A 94 2.09 13.10 -17.78
CA GLU A 94 3.05 14.04 -18.40
C GLU A 94 4.16 14.56 -17.45
N ASN A 95 4.14 14.19 -16.17
CA ASN A 95 4.78 15.00 -15.13
C ASN A 95 6.12 14.48 -14.59
N TRP A 96 6.44 13.20 -14.72
CA TRP A 96 7.60 12.59 -14.02
C TRP A 96 8.50 11.72 -14.89
N ASP A 97 8.58 12.02 -16.18
CA ASP A 97 9.46 11.29 -17.11
C ASP A 97 10.96 11.53 -16.86
N SER A 98 11.32 12.42 -15.93
CA SER A 98 12.68 12.63 -15.46
C SER A 98 12.66 13.12 -14.01
N PRO A 99 12.60 12.21 -13.01
CA PRO A 99 12.86 12.59 -11.63
C PRO A 99 14.23 13.25 -11.53
N SER A 100 14.37 14.30 -10.71
CA SER A 100 15.70 14.89 -10.46
C SER A 100 16.64 13.85 -9.84
N ASP A 101 17.94 14.01 -10.04
CA ASP A 101 18.96 13.08 -9.52
C ASP A 101 18.81 12.83 -8.01
N ASP A 102 18.48 13.88 -7.23
CA ASP A 102 18.22 13.76 -5.79
C ASP A 102 17.00 12.89 -5.47
N PHE A 103 15.97 12.95 -6.32
CA PHE A 103 14.78 12.11 -6.15
C PHE A 103 15.05 10.65 -6.53
N LEU A 104 15.89 10.43 -7.54
CA LEU A 104 16.37 9.10 -7.91
C LEU A 104 17.14 8.43 -6.76
N VAL A 105 17.90 9.20 -5.97
CA VAL A 105 18.58 8.67 -4.77
C VAL A 105 17.55 8.19 -3.74
N ILE A 106 16.49 8.95 -3.48
CA ILE A 106 15.41 8.54 -2.58
C ILE A 106 14.74 7.27 -3.11
N LEU A 107 14.39 7.24 -4.39
CA LEU A 107 13.76 6.10 -5.08
C LEU A 107 14.58 4.82 -5.02
N ASN A 108 15.90 4.93 -5.15
CA ASN A 108 16.84 3.81 -5.08
C ASN A 108 17.03 3.29 -3.64
N ASN A 109 16.83 4.15 -2.64
CA ASN A 109 16.91 3.77 -1.23
C ASN A 109 15.57 3.23 -0.67
N LEU A 110 14.48 3.30 -1.44
CA LEU A 110 13.18 2.79 -0.99
C LEU A 110 13.21 1.26 -0.82
N PRO A 111 12.65 0.73 0.29
CA PRO A 111 12.53 -0.71 0.51
C PRO A 111 11.86 -1.43 -0.66
N VAL A 112 12.29 -2.67 -0.94
CA VAL A 112 11.76 -3.50 -2.05
C VAL A 112 10.23 -3.69 -1.95
N ASP A 113 9.71 -3.69 -0.73
CA ASP A 113 8.28 -3.79 -0.42
C ASP A 113 7.43 -2.63 -0.97
N ILE A 114 8.04 -1.48 -1.24
CA ILE A 114 7.36 -0.33 -1.84
C ILE A 114 7.29 -0.54 -3.34
N ILE A 115 6.06 -0.63 -3.84
CA ILE A 115 5.75 -0.97 -5.22
C ILE A 115 5.34 0.28 -6.00
N GLY A 116 4.76 1.27 -5.32
CA GLY A 116 4.41 2.54 -5.95
C GLY A 116 4.57 3.69 -4.98
N ILE A 117 4.79 4.87 -5.52
CA ILE A 117 4.77 6.13 -4.78
C ILE A 117 4.06 7.18 -5.61
N GLY A 118 3.53 8.21 -4.97
CA GLY A 118 2.99 9.32 -5.70
C GLY A 118 2.42 10.41 -4.84
N SER A 119 1.87 11.40 -5.52
CA SER A 119 1.22 12.54 -4.95
C SER A 119 0.01 12.89 -5.81
N GLU A 120 -1.14 13.09 -5.18
CA GLU A 120 -2.36 13.49 -5.86
C GLU A 120 -3.30 14.24 -4.91
N ASN A 121 -3.91 15.34 -5.36
CA ASN A 121 -4.96 16.07 -4.62
C ASN A 121 -4.58 16.46 -3.18
N GLY A 122 -3.32 16.84 -2.95
CA GLY A 122 -2.83 17.18 -1.61
C GLY A 122 -2.49 15.97 -0.73
N TYR A 123 -2.43 14.77 -1.29
CA TYR A 123 -1.98 13.58 -0.58
C TYR A 123 -0.67 13.08 -1.16
N VAL A 124 0.27 12.74 -0.30
CA VAL A 124 1.45 11.95 -0.65
C VAL A 124 1.18 10.52 -0.23
N TRP A 125 1.53 9.56 -1.08
CA TRP A 125 1.20 8.16 -0.86
C TRP A 125 2.32 7.21 -1.27
N VAL A 126 2.32 6.04 -0.62
CA VAL A 126 3.10 4.86 -1.00
C VAL A 126 2.17 3.66 -1.11
N ALA A 127 2.42 2.81 -2.09
CA ALA A 127 1.67 1.58 -2.36
C ALA A 127 2.58 0.37 -2.08
N LEU A 128 2.05 -0.57 -1.30
CA LEU A 128 2.73 -1.82 -0.94
C LEU A 128 1.71 -2.95 -0.76
N ASP A 129 2.20 -4.18 -0.79
CA ASP A 129 1.39 -5.35 -0.49
C ASP A 129 1.40 -5.64 1.02
N ASP A 130 0.36 -5.19 1.73
CA ASP A 130 0.17 -5.39 3.19
C ASP A 130 0.36 -6.85 3.63
N ALA A 131 0.02 -7.78 2.74
CA ALA A 131 0.16 -9.22 2.96
C ALA A 131 1.60 -9.68 3.16
N ARG A 132 2.49 -9.14 2.34
CA ARG A 132 3.84 -9.66 2.10
C ARG A 132 4.91 -8.73 2.63
N ALA A 133 4.61 -7.44 2.71
CA ALA A 133 5.55 -6.42 3.12
C ALA A 133 6.03 -6.66 4.56
N ASN A 134 7.33 -6.52 4.79
CA ASN A 134 7.92 -6.62 6.14
C ASN A 134 8.19 -5.25 6.78
N ILE A 135 7.94 -4.16 6.05
CA ILE A 135 8.15 -2.79 6.54
C ILE A 135 7.16 -2.37 7.65
N GLU A 136 7.68 -1.84 8.76
CA GLU A 136 6.83 -1.37 9.86
C GLU A 136 6.07 -0.06 9.52
N PRO A 137 4.86 0.17 10.06
CA PRO A 137 4.11 1.42 9.86
C PRO A 137 4.89 2.69 10.22
N ARG A 138 5.78 2.64 11.22
CA ARG A 138 6.64 3.77 11.58
C ARG A 138 7.66 4.09 10.49
N ALA A 139 8.21 3.09 9.83
CA ALA A 139 9.12 3.29 8.70
C ALA A 139 8.36 3.86 7.49
N ILE A 140 7.14 3.37 7.22
CA ILE A 140 6.26 3.94 6.19
C ILE A 140 6.02 5.44 6.45
N LYS A 141 5.73 5.83 7.71
CA LYS A 141 5.53 7.23 8.07
C LYS A 141 6.74 8.10 7.77
N ARG A 142 7.94 7.64 8.16
CA ARG A 142 9.20 8.36 7.88
C ARG A 142 9.43 8.53 6.37
N LEU A 143 9.22 7.47 5.59
CA LEU A 143 9.34 7.55 4.13
C LEU A 143 8.36 8.55 3.53
N LEU A 144 7.10 8.55 3.97
CA LEU A 144 6.11 9.52 3.50
C LEU A 144 6.49 10.95 3.87
N ASP A 145 7.05 11.18 5.06
CA ASP A 145 7.52 12.50 5.48
C ASP A 145 8.74 12.96 4.68
N GLU A 146 9.68 12.07 4.37
CA GLU A 146 10.85 12.35 3.52
C GLU A 146 10.42 12.68 2.09
N ILE A 147 9.54 11.87 1.50
CA ILE A 147 8.98 12.12 0.16
C ILE A 147 8.23 13.45 0.17
N MET A 148 7.40 13.71 1.18
CA MET A 148 6.65 14.95 1.30
C MET A 148 7.58 16.17 1.40
N ALA A 149 8.61 16.12 2.24
CA ALA A 149 9.59 17.20 2.37
C ALA A 149 10.28 17.49 1.02
N PHE A 150 10.64 16.44 0.28
CA PHE A 150 11.22 16.58 -1.04
C PHE A 150 10.27 17.23 -2.06
N LEU A 151 9.00 16.80 -2.07
CA LEU A 151 7.98 17.36 -2.97
C LEU A 151 7.61 18.80 -2.64
N ILE A 152 7.88 19.24 -1.41
CA ILE A 152 7.64 20.59 -0.90
C ILE A 152 8.84 21.52 -1.14
N GLN A 153 10.08 21.02 -1.11
CA GLN A 153 11.32 21.82 -1.14
C GLN A 153 11.64 22.47 -2.51
N ARG A 154 10.66 23.12 -3.13
CA ARG A 154 10.87 23.99 -4.30
C ARG A 154 10.61 25.46 -3.97
#